data_AF-A0A0G4GWD1-F1
#
_entry.id   AF-A0A0G4GWD1-F1
#
_cell.length_a   1.000
_cell.length_b   1.000
_cell.length_c   1.000
_cell.angle_alpha   90.00
_cell.angle_beta   90.00
_cell.angle_gamma   90.00
#
_symmetry.space_group_name_H-M   'P 1'
#
loop_
_entity.id
_entity.type
_entity.pdbx_description
1 polymer ?
#
loop_
_entity_poly.entity_id
_entity_poly.type
_entity_poly.pdbx_seq_one_letter_code
_entity_poly.pdbx_strand_id
1 'polypeptide(L)'
;MKWSAFVFCFLFVFLSVVVRSSGQEEEEDYDPNDAGDGFSPLYPPEEEEVPAGGRPPTQMTEEEIAAEELVLDAHDEGKTEAEKTDSMKACLAMTRVHVHKTLPGLEEMIKQMVESGMERSDVENLLATNMLTTCYFNMDTESAKKALAKGLDQEATDKIMTPNAESQTKYRRLSRKQSQLLQKVVEAESREAGPGAGDPMGGMGVGLPFASFPPWAKALWALGVIGIFFGLSILGLRRLMHMTDDGLKAPKKTKASKAEKREAKKKA
;
A
#
# COMPACT_ATOMS: atom_id res chain seq x y z
N MET A 1 -19.24 -27.56 30.06
CA MET A 1 -18.43 -27.88 28.86
C MET A 1 -19.25 -27.88 27.55
N LYS A 2 -20.13 -26.90 27.31
CA LYS A 2 -20.95 -26.82 26.07
C LYS A 2 -20.58 -25.66 25.13
N TRP A 3 -19.64 -24.80 25.54
CA TRP A 3 -19.26 -23.60 24.78
C TRP A 3 -18.20 -23.88 23.70
N SER A 4 -17.38 -24.92 23.85
CA SER A 4 -16.28 -25.22 22.92
C SER A 4 -16.79 -25.64 21.52
N ALA A 5 -17.88 -26.40 21.46
CA ALA A 5 -18.43 -26.87 20.19
C ALA A 5 -19.05 -25.75 19.34
N PHE A 6 -19.59 -24.70 19.97
CA PHE A 6 -20.22 -23.58 19.25
C PHE A 6 -19.19 -22.65 18.63
N VAL A 7 -18.05 -22.45 19.31
CA VAL A 7 -16.94 -21.60 18.83
C VAL A 7 -16.23 -22.25 17.63
N PHE A 8 -16.01 -23.57 17.66
CA PHE A 8 -15.42 -24.29 16.54
C PHE A 8 -16.30 -24.29 15.30
N CYS A 9 -17.63 -24.40 15.46
CA CYS A 9 -18.55 -24.38 14.33
C CYS A 9 -18.62 -22.99 13.67
N PHE A 10 -18.59 -21.92 14.47
CA PHE A 10 -18.58 -20.55 13.97
C PHE A 10 -17.29 -20.20 13.22
N LEU A 11 -16.12 -20.64 13.73
CA LEU A 11 -14.83 -20.42 13.07
C LEU A 11 -14.75 -21.11 11.71
N PHE A 12 -15.30 -22.32 11.58
CA PHE A 12 -15.26 -23.08 10.32
C PHE A 12 -16.15 -22.47 9.23
N VAL A 13 -17.32 -21.94 9.61
CA VAL A 13 -18.21 -21.22 8.68
C VAL A 13 -17.60 -19.89 8.25
N PHE A 14 -16.96 -19.15 9.17
CA PHE A 14 -16.29 -17.89 8.83
C PHE A 14 -15.13 -18.10 7.84
N LEU A 15 -14.29 -19.11 8.07
CA LEU A 15 -13.19 -19.45 7.16
C LEU A 15 -13.69 -19.86 5.77
N SER A 16 -14.85 -20.53 5.69
CA SER A 16 -15.43 -20.97 4.42
C SER A 16 -16.05 -19.83 3.60
N VAL A 17 -16.55 -18.77 4.26
CA VAL A 17 -17.14 -17.60 3.58
C VAL A 17 -16.06 -16.62 3.09
N VAL A 18 -14.99 -16.44 3.85
CA VAL A 18 -13.88 -15.53 3.48
C VAL A 18 -13.16 -16.01 2.21
N VAL A 19 -13.00 -17.33 2.02
CA VAL A 19 -12.37 -17.89 0.81
C VAL A 19 -13.24 -17.72 -0.45
N ARG A 20 -14.55 -17.43 -0.32
CA ARG A 20 -15.47 -17.31 -1.46
C ARG A 20 -15.74 -15.87 -1.90
N SER A 21 -15.28 -14.85 -1.16
CA SER A 21 -15.62 -13.45 -1.43
C SER A 21 -14.49 -12.63 -2.09
N SER A 22 -13.36 -13.23 -2.41
CA SER A 22 -12.17 -12.54 -2.98
C SER A 22 -12.28 -12.21 -4.49
N GLY A 23 -13.48 -12.01 -5.03
CA GLY A 23 -13.72 -11.98 -6.48
C GLY A 23 -14.68 -10.90 -6.97
N GLN A 24 -14.62 -9.67 -6.43
CA GLN A 24 -15.20 -8.50 -7.08
C GLN A 24 -14.22 -7.33 -6.99
N GLU A 25 -13.58 -7.04 -8.12
CA GLU A 25 -12.91 -5.77 -8.39
C GLU A 25 -14.00 -4.76 -8.79
N GLU A 26 -14.05 -3.61 -8.12
CA GLU A 26 -14.93 -2.49 -8.48
C GLU A 26 -14.20 -1.61 -9.51
N GLU A 27 -14.78 -1.46 -10.71
CA GLU A 27 -14.38 -0.46 -11.71
C GLU A 27 -14.79 0.93 -11.21
N GLU A 28 -13.81 1.79 -10.93
CA GLU A 28 -14.05 3.22 -10.75
C GLU A 28 -14.05 3.94 -12.11
N ASP A 29 -15.19 4.56 -12.41
CA ASP A 29 -15.47 5.30 -13.64
C ASP A 29 -14.77 6.68 -13.57
N TYR A 30 -13.70 6.86 -14.33
CA TYR A 30 -12.93 8.11 -14.43
C TYR A 30 -13.51 8.99 -15.54
N ASP A 31 -14.03 10.19 -15.19
CA ASP A 31 -14.51 11.19 -16.16
C ASP A 31 -13.35 12.09 -16.64
N PRO A 32 -12.93 12.00 -17.92
CA PRO A 32 -11.78 12.72 -18.43
C PRO A 32 -12.02 14.21 -18.74
N ASN A 33 -13.19 14.79 -18.42
CA ASN A 33 -13.55 16.14 -18.84
C ASN A 33 -13.50 17.23 -17.74
N ASP A 34 -13.06 16.91 -16.52
CA ASP A 34 -12.87 17.93 -15.47
C ASP A 34 -11.51 18.62 -15.61
N ALA A 35 -11.33 19.36 -16.71
CA ALA A 35 -10.17 20.21 -16.94
C ALA A 35 -10.41 21.58 -16.30
N GLY A 36 -9.88 21.75 -15.09
CA GLY A 36 -9.84 23.04 -14.40
C GLY A 36 -9.01 24.07 -15.17
N ASP A 37 -9.68 25.07 -15.72
CA ASP A 37 -9.09 26.23 -16.37
C ASP A 37 -8.29 27.09 -15.37
N GLY A 38 -7.01 27.34 -15.67
CA GLY A 38 -6.37 28.57 -15.23
C GLY A 38 -4.94 28.46 -14.73
N PHE A 39 -3.96 28.42 -15.65
CA PHE A 39 -2.71 29.17 -15.49
C PHE A 39 -1.98 29.28 -16.84
N SER A 40 -1.86 30.48 -17.40
CA SER A 40 -1.02 30.75 -18.57
C SER A 40 0.35 31.26 -18.12
N PRO A 41 1.48 30.63 -18.51
CA PRO A 41 2.79 31.22 -18.30
C PRO A 41 3.16 32.19 -19.42
N LEU A 42 3.60 33.38 -19.01
CA LEU A 42 4.22 34.43 -19.82
C LEU A 42 5.65 33.99 -20.22
N TYR A 43 5.80 33.16 -21.24
CA TYR A 43 7.07 33.00 -21.95
C TYR A 43 6.84 32.93 -23.47
N PRO A 44 7.65 33.62 -24.29
CA PRO A 44 7.51 33.59 -25.74
C PRO A 44 7.86 32.18 -26.27
N PRO A 45 7.12 31.66 -27.26
CA PRO A 45 7.36 30.34 -27.80
C PRO A 45 8.63 30.37 -28.67
N GLU A 46 9.67 29.64 -28.26
CA GLU A 46 10.60 29.09 -29.23
C GLU A 46 9.85 27.94 -29.94
N GLU A 47 9.58 28.12 -31.22
CA GLU A 47 9.02 27.10 -32.11
C GLU A 47 10.07 26.00 -32.36
N GLU A 48 10.35 25.18 -31.35
CA GLU A 48 10.75 23.79 -31.61
C GLU A 48 9.46 23.00 -31.80
N GLU A 49 9.30 22.40 -32.99
CA GLU A 49 8.26 21.44 -33.30
C GLU A 49 8.42 20.20 -32.40
N VAL A 50 7.97 20.29 -31.15
CA VAL A 50 7.79 19.13 -30.28
C VAL A 50 6.63 18.35 -30.88
N PRO A 51 6.84 17.12 -31.41
CA PRO A 51 5.74 16.36 -31.99
C PRO A 51 4.66 16.19 -30.93
N ALA A 52 3.44 16.65 -31.26
CA ALA A 52 2.24 16.68 -30.43
C ALA A 52 1.67 15.26 -30.14
N GLY A 53 2.55 14.32 -29.81
CA GLY A 53 2.24 13.00 -29.29
C GLY A 53 2.90 12.86 -27.93
N GLY A 54 2.39 13.59 -26.94
CA GLY A 54 2.71 13.31 -25.54
C GLY A 54 2.30 11.87 -25.27
N ARG A 55 3.27 10.95 -25.31
CA ARG A 55 3.05 9.58 -24.88
C ARG A 55 2.55 9.67 -23.43
N PRO A 56 1.36 9.12 -23.10
CA PRO A 56 1.00 8.94 -21.70
C PRO A 56 2.15 8.22 -21.01
N PRO A 57 2.40 8.43 -19.70
CA PRO A 57 3.53 7.85 -18.97
C PRO A 57 3.70 6.40 -19.42
N THR A 58 4.69 6.17 -20.28
CA THR A 58 4.70 4.99 -21.14
C THR A 58 4.79 3.81 -20.23
N GLN A 59 3.72 3.01 -20.18
CA GLN A 59 3.76 1.73 -19.49
C GLN A 59 4.94 0.97 -20.09
N MET A 60 6.00 0.80 -19.30
CA MET A 60 7.16 0.03 -19.74
C MET A 60 6.65 -1.35 -20.13
N THR A 61 7.04 -1.79 -21.32
CA THR A 61 6.70 -3.12 -21.77
C THR A 61 7.32 -4.17 -20.83
N GLU A 62 6.69 -5.34 -20.72
CA GLU A 62 7.25 -6.42 -19.88
C GLU A 62 8.68 -6.78 -20.28
N GLU A 63 9.03 -6.63 -21.56
CA GLU A 63 10.36 -6.85 -22.10
C GLU A 63 11.37 -5.80 -21.60
N GLU A 64 11.00 -4.52 -21.57
CA GLU A 64 11.83 -3.46 -20.98
C GLU A 64 12.02 -3.66 -19.48
N ILE A 65 10.96 -4.08 -18.77
CA ILE A 65 11.03 -4.39 -17.34
C ILE A 65 12.00 -5.55 -17.10
N ALA A 66 11.92 -6.61 -17.90
CA ALA A 66 12.82 -7.77 -17.79
C ALA A 66 14.28 -7.39 -18.12
N ALA A 67 14.50 -6.55 -19.13
CA ALA A 67 15.83 -6.06 -19.48
C ALA A 67 16.44 -5.21 -18.35
N GLU A 68 15.65 -4.30 -17.75
CA GLU A 68 16.08 -3.52 -16.59
C GLU A 68 16.39 -4.44 -15.40
N GLU A 69 15.57 -5.46 -15.14
CA GLU A 69 15.79 -6.42 -14.05
C GLU A 69 17.12 -7.17 -14.19
N LEU A 70 17.51 -7.55 -15.42
CA LEU A 70 18.82 -8.17 -15.67
C LEU A 70 19.99 -7.23 -15.35
N VAL A 71 19.86 -5.95 -15.69
CA VAL A 71 20.89 -4.93 -15.38
C VAL A 71 20.99 -4.70 -13.87
N LEU A 72 19.87 -4.73 -13.16
CA LEU A 72 19.82 -4.60 -11.70
C LEU A 72 20.43 -5.82 -11.01
N ASP A 73 20.09 -7.03 -11.48
CA ASP A 73 20.63 -8.29 -10.95
C ASP A 73 22.14 -8.44 -11.21
N ALA A 74 22.65 -7.87 -12.31
CA ALA A 74 24.08 -7.89 -12.64
C ALA A 74 24.94 -7.13 -11.60
N HIS A 75 24.37 -6.17 -10.86
CA HIS A 75 25.09 -5.50 -9.77
C HIS A 75 25.44 -6.46 -8.61
N ASP A 76 24.62 -7.51 -8.44
CA ASP A 76 24.82 -8.52 -7.41
C ASP A 76 25.60 -9.74 -7.92
N GLU A 77 26.04 -9.70 -9.18
CA GLU A 77 26.88 -10.73 -9.76
C GLU A 77 28.22 -10.79 -9.03
N GLY A 78 28.57 -11.97 -8.51
CA GLY A 78 29.80 -12.18 -7.73
C GLY A 78 29.68 -11.91 -6.23
N LYS A 79 28.57 -11.34 -5.73
CA LYS A 79 28.32 -11.21 -4.29
C LYS A 79 27.67 -12.47 -3.73
N THR A 80 28.13 -12.93 -2.57
CA THR A 80 27.43 -13.98 -1.83
C THR A 80 26.12 -13.46 -1.23
N GLU A 81 25.15 -14.33 -0.96
CA GLU A 81 23.89 -13.93 -0.28
C GLU A 81 24.13 -13.24 1.06
N ALA A 82 25.17 -13.66 1.79
CA ALA A 82 25.59 -13.00 3.03
C ALA A 82 26.04 -11.56 2.77
N GLU A 83 26.89 -11.33 1.76
CA GLU A 83 27.37 -9.98 1.42
C GLU A 83 26.26 -9.07 0.91
N LYS A 84 25.30 -9.61 0.12
CA LYS A 84 24.12 -8.85 -0.30
C LYS A 84 23.28 -8.44 0.91
N THR A 85 23.08 -9.38 1.85
CA THR A 85 22.32 -9.14 3.09
C THR A 85 23.01 -8.09 3.96
N ASP A 86 24.32 -8.19 4.15
CA ASP A 86 25.12 -7.24 4.93
C ASP A 86 25.10 -5.85 4.30
N SER A 87 25.18 -5.79 2.96
CA SER A 87 25.07 -4.52 2.23
C SER A 87 23.69 -3.90 2.42
N MET A 88 22.62 -4.69 2.29
CA MET A 88 21.25 -4.20 2.48
C MET A 88 21.02 -3.72 3.94
N LYS A 89 21.54 -4.46 4.93
CA LYS A 89 21.49 -4.08 6.35
C LYS A 89 22.24 -2.78 6.62
N ALA A 90 23.47 -2.66 6.12
CA ALA A 90 24.26 -1.44 6.26
C ALA A 90 23.54 -0.23 5.66
N CYS A 91 22.97 -0.39 4.46
CA CYS A 91 22.24 0.69 3.82
C CYS A 91 20.97 1.07 4.55
N LEU A 92 20.22 0.10 5.06
CA LEU A 92 19.02 0.38 5.84
C LEU A 92 19.36 1.21 7.09
N ALA A 93 20.40 0.81 7.82
CA ALA A 93 20.87 1.54 9.00
C ALA A 93 21.36 2.96 8.65
N MET A 94 22.19 3.09 7.61
CA MET A 94 22.70 4.39 7.17
C MET A 94 21.60 5.30 6.66
N THR A 95 20.63 4.77 5.90
CA THR A 95 19.52 5.55 5.34
C THR A 95 18.69 6.16 6.45
N ARG A 96 18.41 5.42 7.53
CA ARG A 96 17.68 5.97 8.68
C ARG A 96 18.42 7.14 9.32
N VAL A 97 19.72 6.98 9.58
CA VAL A 97 20.54 8.05 10.16
C VAL A 97 20.59 9.26 9.23
N HIS A 98 20.77 9.02 7.93
CA HIS A 98 20.84 10.08 6.93
C HIS A 98 19.53 10.85 6.81
N VAL A 99 18.40 10.14 6.68
CA VAL A 99 17.05 10.75 6.63
C VAL A 99 16.81 11.63 7.86
N HIS A 100 17.12 11.15 9.07
CA HIS A 100 16.95 11.97 10.27
C HIS A 100 17.81 13.23 10.27
N LYS A 101 19.01 13.18 9.66
CA LYS A 101 19.90 14.33 9.53
C LYS A 101 19.45 15.31 8.45
N THR A 102 18.91 14.80 7.34
CA THR A 102 18.51 15.62 6.17
C THR A 102 17.06 16.06 6.21
N LEU A 103 16.23 15.52 7.12
CA LEU A 103 14.82 15.86 7.28
C LEU A 103 14.53 17.36 7.25
N PRO A 104 15.27 18.23 7.98
CA PRO A 104 15.03 19.68 7.93
C PRO A 104 15.24 20.31 6.55
N GLY A 105 16.16 19.74 5.74
CA GLY A 105 16.39 20.19 4.36
C GLY A 105 15.41 19.58 3.36
N LEU A 106 14.86 18.40 3.67
CA LEU A 106 13.86 17.72 2.84
C LEU A 106 12.44 18.26 3.05
N GLU A 107 12.18 18.94 4.16
CA GLU A 107 10.81 19.40 4.50
C GLU A 107 10.20 20.29 3.41
N GLU A 108 11.00 21.17 2.79
CA GLU A 108 10.53 22.02 1.68
C GLU A 108 10.22 21.19 0.42
N MET A 109 11.04 20.17 0.12
CA MET A 109 10.80 19.26 -1.00
C MET A 109 9.55 18.41 -0.76
N ILE A 110 9.38 17.91 0.46
CA ILE A 110 8.19 17.16 0.88
C ILE A 110 6.95 18.04 0.71
N LYS A 111 7.02 19.29 1.16
CA LYS A 111 5.92 20.24 1.03
C LYS A 111 5.54 20.49 -0.44
N GLN A 112 6.50 20.74 -1.32
CA GLN A 112 6.25 20.93 -2.75
C GLN A 112 5.58 19.70 -3.40
N MET A 113 6.01 18.50 -3.04
CA MET A 113 5.41 17.26 -3.53
C MET A 113 4.00 17.03 -2.97
N VAL A 114 3.75 17.37 -1.72
CA VAL A 114 2.41 17.31 -1.11
C VAL A 114 1.47 18.35 -1.76
N GLU A 115 1.96 19.55 -2.05
CA GLU A 115 1.22 20.58 -2.79
C GLU A 115 0.89 20.13 -4.22
N SER A 116 1.68 19.23 -4.81
CA SER A 116 1.38 18.58 -6.11
C SER A 116 0.34 17.46 -6.02
N GLY A 117 -0.19 17.17 -4.83
CA GLY A 117 -1.26 16.21 -4.60
C GLY A 117 -0.81 14.83 -4.10
N MET A 118 0.48 14.62 -3.83
CA MET A 118 0.95 13.36 -3.23
C MET A 118 0.71 13.32 -1.72
N GLU A 119 0.40 12.14 -1.17
CA GLU A 119 0.33 11.99 0.27
C GLU A 119 1.73 12.17 0.88
N ARG A 120 1.82 12.87 2.02
CA ARG A 120 3.10 13.08 2.71
C ARG A 120 3.82 11.75 3.00
N SER A 121 3.07 10.72 3.40
CA SER A 121 3.64 9.40 3.70
C SER A 121 4.24 8.74 2.45
N ASP A 122 3.61 8.89 1.29
CA ASP A 122 4.11 8.38 0.00
C ASP A 122 5.38 9.10 -0.42
N VAL A 123 5.45 10.43 -0.24
CA VAL A 123 6.64 11.22 -0.54
C VAL A 123 7.82 10.80 0.35
N GLU A 124 7.57 10.67 1.65
CA GLU A 124 8.59 10.22 2.61
C GLU A 124 9.09 8.81 2.28
N ASN A 125 8.18 7.90 1.92
CA ASN A 125 8.53 6.55 1.47
C ASN A 125 9.31 6.54 0.14
N LEU A 126 8.93 7.39 -0.82
CA LEU A 126 9.64 7.55 -2.08
C LEU A 126 11.07 8.03 -1.86
N LEU A 127 11.26 9.03 -1.00
CA LEU A 127 12.57 9.56 -0.64
C LEU A 127 13.43 8.50 0.06
N ALA A 128 12.86 7.80 1.06
CA ALA A 128 13.56 6.73 1.77
C ALA A 128 13.97 5.58 0.83
N THR A 129 13.09 5.17 -0.07
CA THR A 129 13.35 4.10 -1.04
C THR A 129 14.43 4.52 -2.04
N ASN A 130 14.42 5.77 -2.50
CA ASN A 130 15.43 6.29 -3.42
C ASN A 130 16.82 6.37 -2.76
N MET A 131 16.88 6.89 -1.52
CA MET A 131 18.12 6.92 -0.74
C MET A 131 18.67 5.52 -0.49
N LEU A 132 17.81 4.58 -0.12
CA LEU A 132 18.20 3.19 0.11
C LEU A 132 18.73 2.53 -1.17
N THR A 133 18.04 2.74 -2.30
CA THR A 133 18.44 2.22 -3.61
C THR A 133 19.80 2.78 -4.00
N THR A 134 19.96 4.11 -3.89
CA THR A 134 21.23 4.79 -4.17
C THR A 134 22.36 4.25 -3.29
N CYS A 135 22.12 4.13 -1.99
CA CYS A 135 23.08 3.56 -1.06
C CYS A 135 23.50 2.15 -1.48
N TYR A 136 22.53 1.29 -1.83
CA TYR A 136 22.79 -0.11 -2.15
C TYR A 136 23.71 -0.26 -3.37
N PHE A 137 23.44 0.52 -4.43
CA PHE A 137 24.23 0.47 -5.66
C PHE A 137 25.58 1.18 -5.55
N ASN A 138 25.72 2.11 -4.61
CA ASN A 138 26.98 2.83 -4.39
C ASN A 138 27.90 2.15 -3.37
N MET A 139 27.41 1.19 -2.62
CA MET A 139 28.16 0.56 -1.53
C MET A 139 28.86 -0.71 -1.99
N ASP A 140 30.18 -0.73 -1.79
CA ASP A 140 30.99 -1.94 -1.94
C ASP A 140 30.94 -2.84 -0.69
N THR A 141 31.38 -4.08 -0.84
CA THR A 141 31.31 -5.10 0.23
C THR A 141 32.22 -4.81 1.41
N GLU A 142 33.34 -4.08 1.23
CA GLU A 142 34.21 -3.68 2.33
C GLU A 142 33.59 -2.55 3.14
N SER A 143 32.99 -1.56 2.46
CA SER A 143 32.23 -0.47 3.07
C SER A 143 31.04 -0.99 3.87
N ALA A 144 30.30 -1.97 3.36
CA ALA A 144 29.21 -2.62 4.10
C ALA A 144 29.72 -3.26 5.41
N LYS A 145 30.80 -4.03 5.35
CA LYS A 145 31.41 -4.66 6.54
C LYS A 145 31.90 -3.62 7.54
N LYS A 146 32.52 -2.54 7.06
CA LYS A 146 33.00 -1.43 7.90
C LYS A 146 31.83 -0.69 8.57
N ALA A 147 30.76 -0.41 7.81
CA ALA A 147 29.55 0.23 8.31
C ALA A 147 28.92 -0.56 9.46
N LEU A 148 28.76 -1.88 9.30
CA LEU A 148 28.19 -2.74 10.34
C LEU A 148 29.08 -2.90 11.57
N ALA A 149 30.41 -2.93 11.38
CA ALA A 149 31.34 -3.18 12.49
C ALA A 149 31.63 -1.94 13.34
N LYS A 150 31.81 -0.77 12.70
CA LYS A 150 32.31 0.44 13.37
C LYS A 150 31.62 1.73 12.91
N GLY A 151 30.72 1.65 11.94
CA GLY A 151 30.22 2.82 11.22
C GLY A 151 31.20 3.34 10.17
N LEU A 152 30.69 4.16 9.26
CA LEU A 152 31.47 4.87 8.27
C LEU A 152 31.74 6.30 8.73
N ASP A 153 32.83 6.88 8.23
CA ASP A 153 33.08 8.30 8.34
C ASP A 153 32.05 9.09 7.52
N GLN A 154 31.91 10.38 7.85
CA GLN A 154 30.91 11.25 7.22
C GLN A 154 31.16 11.39 5.72
N GLU A 155 32.42 11.50 5.28
CA GLU A 155 32.78 11.62 3.87
C GLU A 155 32.41 10.36 3.07
N ALA A 156 32.75 9.17 3.60
CA ALA A 156 32.33 7.91 2.99
C ALA A 156 30.81 7.74 2.96
N THR A 157 30.11 8.16 4.04
CA THR A 157 28.65 8.13 4.12
C THR A 157 28.02 9.02 3.05
N ASP A 158 28.50 10.26 2.92
CA ASP A 158 27.98 11.23 1.96
C ASP A 158 28.25 10.77 0.52
N LYS A 159 29.41 10.15 0.26
CA LYS A 159 29.73 9.57 -1.05
C LYS A 159 28.79 8.43 -1.43
N ILE A 160 28.43 7.56 -0.48
CA ILE A 160 27.51 6.44 -0.73
C ILE A 160 26.07 6.93 -0.92
N MET A 161 25.64 7.92 -0.12
CA MET A 161 24.29 8.46 -0.17
C MET A 161 24.03 9.42 -1.33
N THR A 162 25.08 10.03 -1.89
CA THR A 162 24.95 10.93 -3.02
C THR A 162 24.75 10.12 -4.30
N PRO A 163 23.66 10.35 -5.06
CA PRO A 163 23.47 9.68 -6.33
C PRO A 163 24.60 10.04 -7.29
N ASN A 164 25.21 9.02 -7.91
CA ASN A 164 26.19 9.24 -8.97
C ASN A 164 25.49 9.17 -10.34
N ALA A 165 26.16 9.63 -11.39
CA ALA A 165 25.58 9.69 -12.73
C ALA A 165 25.07 8.31 -13.21
N GLU A 166 25.77 7.24 -12.83
CA GLU A 166 25.37 5.88 -13.20
C GLU A 166 24.13 5.43 -12.41
N SER A 167 24.08 5.69 -11.10
CA SER A 167 22.98 5.28 -10.23
C SER A 167 21.68 6.03 -10.53
N GLN A 168 21.75 7.31 -10.86
CA GLN A 168 20.57 8.11 -11.21
C GLN A 168 19.89 7.63 -12.51
N THR A 169 20.67 7.24 -13.51
CA THR A 169 20.10 6.85 -14.81
C THR A 169 19.75 5.37 -14.87
N LYS A 170 20.55 4.52 -14.23
CA LYS A 170 20.48 3.06 -14.39
C LYS A 170 19.68 2.38 -13.28
N TYR A 171 19.63 2.98 -12.09
CA TYR A 171 19.12 2.34 -10.88
C TYR A 171 18.02 3.17 -10.23
N ARG A 172 16.86 3.22 -10.88
CA ARG A 172 15.68 3.93 -10.35
C ARG A 172 14.88 3.11 -9.33
N ARG A 173 15.02 1.78 -9.37
CA ARG A 173 14.31 0.82 -8.52
C ARG A 173 15.20 -0.38 -8.22
N LEU A 174 14.85 -1.15 -7.21
CA LEU A 174 15.46 -2.44 -6.91
C LEU A 174 14.87 -3.54 -7.81
N SER A 175 15.67 -4.57 -8.14
CA SER A 175 15.15 -5.77 -8.80
C SER A 175 14.15 -6.50 -7.89
N ARG A 176 13.38 -7.46 -8.43
CA ARG A 176 12.42 -8.21 -7.61
C ARG A 176 13.12 -9.00 -6.51
N LYS A 177 14.30 -9.57 -6.80
CA LYS A 177 15.11 -10.30 -5.82
C LYS A 177 15.69 -9.38 -4.76
N GLN A 178 16.20 -8.22 -5.16
CA GLN A 178 16.72 -7.20 -4.23
C GLN A 178 15.62 -6.65 -3.33
N SER A 179 14.42 -6.44 -3.87
CA SER A 179 13.24 -6.02 -3.10
C SER A 179 12.82 -7.07 -2.06
N GLN A 180 12.84 -8.35 -2.43
CA GLN A 180 12.58 -9.44 -1.49
C GLN A 180 13.65 -9.54 -0.40
N LEU A 181 14.92 -9.30 -0.75
CA LEU A 181 16.01 -9.26 0.21
C LEU A 181 15.81 -8.12 1.21
N LEU A 182 15.47 -6.93 0.72
CA LEU A 182 15.15 -5.78 1.57
C LEU A 182 14.01 -6.11 2.55
N GLN A 183 12.92 -6.73 2.07
CA GLN A 183 11.81 -7.14 2.93
C GLN A 183 12.27 -8.08 4.05
N LYS A 184 13.10 -9.08 3.73
CA LYS A 184 13.65 -10.00 4.74
C LYS A 184 14.49 -9.26 5.78
N VAL A 185 15.29 -8.28 5.34
CA VAL A 185 16.14 -7.49 6.23
C VAL A 185 15.31 -6.60 7.15
N VAL A 186 14.32 -5.88 6.62
CA VAL A 186 13.41 -5.05 7.41
C VAL A 186 12.62 -5.90 8.41
N GLU A 187 12.10 -7.06 7.99
CA GLU A 187 11.38 -7.96 8.89
C GLU A 187 12.28 -8.49 10.00
N ALA A 188 13.51 -8.90 9.68
CA ALA A 188 14.47 -9.37 10.68
C ALA A 188 14.78 -8.30 11.73
N GLU A 189 15.00 -7.06 11.30
CA GLU A 189 15.31 -5.96 12.21
C GLU A 189 14.11 -5.54 13.07
N SER A 190 12.90 -5.55 12.50
CA SER A 190 11.67 -5.29 13.27
C SER A 190 11.44 -6.32 14.39
N ARG A 191 11.86 -7.57 14.18
CA ARG A 191 11.80 -8.63 15.20
C ARG A 191 12.84 -8.44 16.29
N GLU A 192 14.02 -7.93 15.94
CA GLU A 192 15.11 -7.64 16.88
C GLU A 192 14.84 -6.41 17.75
N ALA A 193 14.12 -5.41 17.24
CA ALA A 193 13.77 -4.19 17.97
C ALA A 193 12.84 -4.43 19.19
N GLY A 194 12.20 -5.59 19.28
CA GLY A 194 11.32 -5.96 20.39
C GLY A 194 9.99 -5.20 20.42
N PRO A 195 8.94 -5.75 21.07
CA PRO A 195 7.57 -5.20 21.03
C PRO A 195 7.35 -3.88 21.81
N GLY A 196 8.43 -3.16 22.15
CA GLY A 196 8.38 -1.92 22.93
C GLY A 196 9.34 -0.83 22.48
N ALA A 197 10.24 -1.10 21.54
CA ALA A 197 10.91 -0.04 20.80
C ALA A 197 9.92 0.40 19.71
N GLY A 198 9.44 1.65 19.78
CA GLY A 198 8.63 2.21 18.70
C GLY A 198 9.30 1.98 17.36
N ASP A 199 8.50 1.84 16.29
CA ASP A 199 8.98 1.65 14.92
C ASP A 199 10.23 2.53 14.71
N PRO A 200 11.43 1.95 14.47
CA PRO A 200 12.65 2.75 14.28
C PRO A 200 12.58 3.60 13.01
N MET A 201 11.54 3.41 12.19
CA MET A 201 11.08 4.32 11.14
C MET A 201 9.69 4.85 11.47
N GLY A 202 9.53 5.51 12.61
CA GLY A 202 8.28 6.15 13.01
C GLY A 202 7.81 7.14 11.95
N GLY A 203 6.98 6.68 11.01
CA GLY A 203 6.37 7.47 9.94
C GLY A 203 6.76 7.08 8.50
N MET A 204 7.96 6.55 8.27
CA MET A 204 8.47 6.27 6.92
C MET A 204 8.51 4.77 6.63
N GLY A 205 7.33 4.16 6.49
CA GLY A 205 7.21 2.75 6.13
C GLY A 205 7.74 2.51 4.72
N VAL A 206 8.92 1.92 4.60
CA VAL A 206 9.49 1.51 3.30
C VAL A 206 8.50 0.54 2.63
N GLY A 207 8.05 0.93 1.44
CA GLY A 207 6.86 0.45 0.75
C GLY A 207 6.64 -1.07 0.77
N LEU A 208 5.71 -1.49 1.60
CA LEU A 208 4.82 -2.61 1.33
C LEU A 208 3.40 -2.03 1.40
N PRO A 209 2.54 -2.25 0.38
CA PRO A 209 1.19 -1.65 0.31
C PRO A 209 0.26 -2.05 1.47
N PHE A 210 0.71 -2.92 2.37
CA PHE A 210 0.00 -3.32 3.59
C PHE A 210 0.77 -3.04 4.90
N ALA A 211 2.02 -2.56 4.85
CA ALA A 211 2.83 -2.36 6.04
C ALA A 211 2.62 -1.01 6.72
N SER A 212 2.23 0.03 5.97
CA SER A 212 2.22 1.42 6.43
C SER A 212 1.05 1.80 7.37
N PHE A 213 0.10 0.90 7.66
CA PHE A 213 -0.90 1.22 8.68
C PHE A 213 -0.26 1.20 10.07
N PRO A 214 -0.36 2.30 10.84
CA PRO A 214 0.01 2.30 12.24
C PRO A 214 -0.62 1.11 12.96
N PRO A 215 0.02 0.51 13.98
CA PRO A 215 -0.56 -0.62 14.72
C PRO A 215 -1.96 -0.30 15.26
N TRP A 216 -2.22 0.97 15.62
CA TRP A 216 -3.54 1.45 16.02
C TRP A 216 -4.53 1.55 14.85
N ALA A 217 -4.08 1.89 13.64
CA ALA A 217 -4.91 1.92 12.44
C ALA A 217 -5.26 0.50 11.96
N LYS A 218 -4.32 -0.45 12.06
CA LYS A 218 -4.59 -1.89 11.85
C LYS A 218 -5.64 -2.40 12.85
N ALA A 219 -5.54 -1.99 14.11
CA ALA A 219 -6.52 -2.33 15.15
C ALA A 219 -7.90 -1.68 14.89
N LEU A 220 -7.94 -0.41 14.45
CA LEU A 220 -9.19 0.28 14.08
C LEU A 220 -9.85 -0.33 12.85
N TRP A 221 -9.06 -0.68 11.83
CA TRP A 221 -9.56 -1.37 10.64
C TRP A 221 -10.13 -2.74 11.01
N ALA A 222 -9.40 -3.52 11.82
CA ALA A 222 -9.89 -4.80 12.33
C ALA A 222 -11.18 -4.64 13.16
N LEU A 223 -11.27 -3.61 14.02
CA LEU A 223 -12.48 -3.28 14.77
C LEU A 223 -13.63 -2.83 13.86
N GLY A 224 -13.34 -2.09 12.78
CA GLY A 224 -14.32 -1.67 11.79
C GLY A 224 -14.90 -2.87 11.04
N VAL A 225 -14.06 -3.77 10.55
CA VAL A 225 -14.47 -5.00 9.87
C VAL A 225 -15.30 -5.88 10.83
N ILE A 226 -14.82 -6.11 12.05
CA ILE A 226 -15.58 -6.84 13.09
C ILE A 226 -16.93 -6.14 13.35
N GLY A 227 -16.94 -4.82 13.50
CA GLY A 227 -18.14 -4.02 13.70
C GLY A 227 -19.18 -4.18 12.60
N ILE A 228 -18.75 -4.22 11.33
CA ILE A 228 -19.63 -4.45 10.19
C ILE A 228 -20.22 -5.86 10.22
N PHE A 229 -19.40 -6.89 10.47
CA PHE A 229 -19.87 -8.28 10.57
C PHE A 229 -20.87 -8.47 11.71
N PHE A 230 -20.59 -7.92 12.90
CA PHE A 230 -21.50 -8.00 14.05
C PHE A 230 -22.76 -7.13 13.83
N GLY A 231 -22.62 -5.96 13.20
CA GLY A 231 -23.74 -5.08 12.86
C GLY A 231 -24.72 -5.74 11.89
N LEU A 232 -24.21 -6.35 10.81
CA LEU A 232 -25.03 -7.10 9.85
C LEU A 232 -25.68 -8.33 10.51
N SER A 233 -24.96 -9.02 11.39
CA SER A 233 -25.50 -10.16 12.15
C SER A 233 -26.67 -9.75 13.04
N ILE A 234 -26.54 -8.66 13.80
CA ILE A 234 -27.60 -8.14 14.68
C ILE A 234 -28.81 -7.66 13.85
N LEU A 235 -28.58 -7.03 12.71
CA LEU A 235 -29.66 -6.56 11.82
C LEU A 235 -30.41 -7.73 11.19
N GLY A 236 -29.70 -8.80 10.81
CA GLY A 236 -30.28 -10.07 10.39
C GLY A 236 -31.11 -10.74 11.49
N LEU A 237 -30.61 -10.81 12.72
CA LEU A 237 -31.32 -11.34 13.89
C LEU A 237 -32.58 -10.53 14.22
N ARG A 238 -32.51 -9.20 14.16
CA ARG A 238 -33.67 -8.32 14.36
C ARG A 238 -34.73 -8.54 13.29
N ARG A 239 -34.32 -8.66 12.02
CA ARG A 239 -35.24 -8.97 10.92
C ARG A 239 -35.88 -10.34 11.09
N LEU A 240 -35.10 -11.33 11.56
CA LEU A 240 -35.61 -12.67 11.86
C LEU A 240 -36.64 -12.63 13.00
N MET A 241 -36.35 -11.93 14.10
CA MET A 241 -37.28 -11.77 15.23
C MET A 241 -38.56 -11.02 14.85
N HIS A 242 -38.45 -9.98 14.01
CA HIS A 242 -39.62 -9.24 13.53
C HIS A 242 -40.50 -10.11 12.62
N MET A 243 -39.89 -10.99 11.81
CA MET A 243 -40.62 -11.98 11.02
C MET A 243 -41.28 -13.07 11.87
N THR A 244 -40.70 -13.45 13.01
CA THR A 244 -41.36 -14.36 13.97
C THR A 244 -42.49 -13.69 14.73
N ASP A 245 -42.38 -12.40 15.08
CA ASP A 245 -43.46 -11.63 15.72
C ASP A 245 -44.60 -11.30 14.74
N ASP A 246 -44.29 -11.00 13.48
CA ASP A 246 -45.29 -10.82 12.42
C ASP A 246 -45.92 -12.16 11.96
N GLY A 247 -45.25 -13.29 12.22
CA GLY A 247 -45.78 -14.65 12.06
C GLY A 247 -46.81 -15.08 13.12
N LEU A 248 -46.94 -14.32 14.20
CA LEU A 248 -47.94 -14.54 15.27
C LEU A 248 -49.11 -13.54 15.23
N LYS A 249 -49.12 -12.60 14.27
CA LYS A 249 -50.32 -11.83 13.94
C LYS A 249 -51.04 -12.50 12.77
N ALA A 250 -51.92 -13.43 13.14
CA ALA A 250 -52.91 -14.05 12.28
C ALA A 250 -53.42 -13.08 11.19
N PRO A 251 -53.52 -13.50 9.92
CA PRO A 251 -54.08 -12.66 8.88
C PRO A 251 -55.50 -12.28 9.29
N LYS A 252 -55.73 -10.99 9.58
CA LYS A 252 -57.07 -10.43 9.63
C LYS A 252 -57.72 -10.75 8.29
N LYS A 253 -58.66 -11.70 8.32
CA LYS A 253 -59.58 -12.02 7.23
C LYS A 253 -60.22 -10.72 6.74
N THR A 254 -59.64 -10.11 5.73
CA THR A 254 -60.29 -9.11 4.88
C THR A 254 -61.40 -9.85 4.15
N LYS A 255 -62.61 -9.77 4.71
CA LYS A 255 -63.86 -10.17 4.04
C LYS A 255 -64.11 -9.20 2.87
N ALA A 256 -63.35 -9.34 1.80
CA ALA A 256 -63.72 -8.85 0.49
C ALA A 256 -64.70 -9.87 -0.13
N SER A 257 -65.98 -9.77 0.23
CA SER A 257 -67.05 -10.47 -0.50
C SER A 257 -68.39 -9.83 -0.16
N LYS A 258 -68.69 -8.70 -0.83
CA LYS A 258 -70.06 -8.17 -1.01
C LYS A 258 -70.18 -7.05 -2.05
N ALA A 259 -69.16 -6.79 -2.87
CA ALA A 259 -69.26 -5.87 -4.01
C ALA A 259 -69.37 -6.60 -5.37
N GLU A 260 -68.85 -7.82 -5.50
CA GLU A 260 -68.74 -8.50 -6.81
C GLU A 260 -69.97 -9.32 -7.26
N LYS A 261 -71.09 -9.26 -6.54
CA LYS A 261 -72.34 -9.97 -6.90
C LYS A 261 -73.50 -9.07 -7.31
N ARG A 262 -73.26 -7.78 -7.57
CA ARG A 262 -74.31 -6.85 -8.05
C ARG A 262 -74.19 -6.39 -9.51
N GLU A 263 -73.15 -6.79 -10.24
CA GLU A 263 -73.04 -6.43 -11.67
C GLU A 263 -73.38 -7.57 -12.65
N ALA A 264 -73.45 -8.82 -12.21
CA ALA A 264 -73.86 -9.96 -13.05
C ALA A 264 -75.39 -10.16 -13.15
N LYS A 265 -76.21 -9.13 -12.85
CA LYS A 265 -77.68 -9.16 -13.01
C LYS A 265 -78.25 -8.00 -13.84
N LYS A 266 -77.42 -7.32 -14.63
CA LYS A 266 -77.88 -6.29 -15.60
C LYS A 266 -77.45 -6.53 -17.05
N LYS A 267 -76.88 -7.69 -17.37
CA LYS A 267 -76.67 -8.16 -18.74
C LYS A 267 -76.92 -9.67 -18.84
N ALA A 268 -78.16 -10.06 -18.63
CA ALA A 268 -78.81 -11.27 -19.15
C ALA A 268 -80.31 -11.11 -18.93
#